data_AF-A0A4Q2V0K1-F1
#
_entry.id   AF-A0A4Q2V0K1-F1
#
_cell.length_a   1.000
_cell.length_b   1.000
_cell.length_c   1.000
_cell.angle_alpha   90.00
_cell.angle_beta   90.00
_cell.angle_gamma   90.00
#
_symmetry.space_group_name_H-M   'P 1'
#
loop_
_entity.id
_entity.type
_entity.pdbx_description
1 polymer ?
#
loop_
_entity_poly.entity_id
_entity_poly.type
_entity_poly.pdbx_seq_one_letter_code
_entity_poly.pdbx_strand_id
1 'polypeptide(L)'
;MANRLLADRDASPVGKRWASNFVKRHKELKTRFFRKYNYQRAKCEDPAIIRSWFKLVENTIAKYGIDLADIYNFDEVGFLMSMIASGMVVTGAERRGRPKLVQSGSREWITVIQAINVEG
;
A
#
# COMPACT_ATOMS: atom_id res chain seq x y z
N MET A 1 5.37 -26.63 4.34
CA MET A 1 6.20 -27.33 3.35
C MET A 1 7.50 -27.86 3.97
N ALA A 2 8.41 -27.01 4.48
CA ALA A 2 9.65 -27.47 5.14
C ALA A 2 9.42 -28.47 6.30
N ASN A 3 8.47 -28.21 7.20
CA ASN A 3 8.13 -29.16 8.28
C ASN A 3 7.50 -30.46 7.79
N ARG A 4 6.84 -30.47 6.62
CA ARG A 4 6.29 -31.71 6.06
C ARG A 4 7.44 -32.59 5.55
N LEU A 5 8.38 -32.00 4.80
CA LEU A 5 9.57 -32.71 4.31
C LEU A 5 10.49 -33.23 5.44
N LEU A 6 10.50 -32.56 6.59
CA LEU A 6 11.26 -33.01 7.76
C LEU A 6 10.55 -34.14 8.49
N ALA A 7 9.21 -34.11 8.59
CA ALA A 7 8.43 -35.19 9.15
C ALA A 7 8.56 -36.48 8.31
N ASP A 8 8.58 -36.37 6.97
CA ASP A 8 8.82 -37.51 6.07
C ASP A 8 10.22 -38.14 6.22
N ARG A 9 11.13 -37.48 6.95
CA ARG A 9 12.52 -37.91 7.19
C ARG A 9 12.82 -38.15 8.67
N ASP A 10 11.79 -38.25 9.51
CA ASP A 10 11.90 -38.37 10.97
C ASP A 10 12.81 -37.31 11.61
N ALA A 11 12.83 -36.10 11.04
CA ALA A 11 13.65 -34.99 11.48
C ALA A 11 12.86 -33.97 12.30
N SER A 12 13.56 -33.27 13.19
CA SER A 12 12.97 -32.24 14.04
C SER A 12 12.41 -31.05 13.22
N PRO A 13 11.27 -30.45 13.61
CA PRO A 13 10.68 -29.31 12.91
C PRO A 13 11.60 -28.08 12.89
N VAL A 14 11.41 -27.21 11.89
CA VAL A 14 12.16 -25.95 11.84
C VAL A 14 11.74 -24.99 12.96
N GLY A 15 12.70 -24.23 13.48
CA GLY A 15 12.44 -23.18 14.46
C GLY A 15 11.66 -21.98 13.88
N LYS A 16 11.00 -21.21 14.76
CA LYS A 16 10.14 -20.06 14.40
C LYS A 16 10.80 -19.01 13.49
N ARG A 17 12.12 -18.85 13.56
CA ARG A 17 12.90 -17.88 12.76
C ARG A 17 13.56 -18.49 11.52
N TRP A 18 13.25 -19.74 11.19
CA TRP A 18 13.95 -20.46 10.12
C TRP A 18 13.80 -19.77 8.76
N ALA A 19 12.59 -19.32 8.38
CA ALA A 19 12.34 -18.71 7.08
C ALA A 19 13.12 -17.39 6.89
N SER A 20 13.14 -16.53 7.91
CA SER A 20 13.89 -15.26 7.85
C SER A 20 15.40 -15.51 7.85
N ASN A 21 15.89 -16.47 8.63
CA ASN A 21 17.31 -16.86 8.62
C ASN A 21 17.72 -17.52 7.31
N PHE A 22 16.84 -18.30 6.69
CA PHE A 22 17.07 -18.90 5.38
C PHE A 22 17.26 -17.82 4.31
N VAL A 23 16.33 -16.87 4.19
CA VAL A 23 16.45 -15.74 3.23
C VAL A 23 17.71 -14.90 3.52
N LYS A 24 18.08 -14.69 4.79
CA LYS A 24 19.32 -13.96 5.14
C LYS A 24 20.60 -14.68 4.72
N ARG A 25 20.63 -16.01 4.76
CA ARG A 25 21.82 -16.80 4.37
C ARG A 25 22.02 -16.85 2.85
N HIS A 26 20.93 -16.76 2.10
CA HIS A 26 20.90 -16.84 0.64
C HIS A 26 20.77 -15.44 0.04
N LYS A 27 21.89 -14.77 -0.25
CA LYS A 27 21.94 -13.37 -0.75
C LYS A 27 21.25 -13.19 -2.12
N GLU A 28 21.08 -14.28 -2.85
CA GLU A 28 20.31 -14.39 -4.08
C GLU A 28 18.79 -14.20 -3.84
N LEU A 29 18.31 -14.44 -2.61
CA LEU A 29 16.91 -14.25 -2.23
C LEU A 29 16.70 -12.86 -1.62
N LYS A 30 15.78 -12.08 -2.19
CA LYS A 30 15.39 -10.76 -1.68
C LYS A 30 13.90 -10.74 -1.34
N THR A 31 13.57 -10.34 -0.12
CA THR A 31 12.18 -10.04 0.24
C THR A 31 11.82 -8.67 -0.31
N ARG A 32 10.82 -8.61 -1.20
CA ARG A 32 10.21 -7.37 -1.67
C ARG A 32 8.75 -7.36 -1.25
N PHE A 33 8.32 -6.26 -0.63
CA PHE A 33 6.91 -6.02 -0.39
C PHE A 33 6.31 -5.44 -1.66
N PHE A 34 5.28 -6.08 -2.21
CA PHE A 34 4.49 -5.47 -3.28
C PHE A 34 3.43 -4.56 -2.64
N ARG A 35 3.21 -3.39 -3.22
CA ARG A 35 1.98 -2.64 -2.94
C ARG A 35 0.84 -3.35 -3.67
N LYS A 36 -0.31 -3.51 -3.00
CA LYS A 36 -1.52 -3.98 -3.68
C LYS A 36 -1.88 -2.95 -4.74
N TYR A 37 -1.73 -3.35 -5.99
CA TYR A 37 -2.13 -2.56 -7.13
C TYR A 37 -3.50 -3.03 -7.60
N ASN A 38 -4.39 -2.10 -7.95
CA ASN A 38 -5.73 -2.47 -8.37
C ASN A 38 -5.63 -3.20 -9.72
N TYR A 39 -5.99 -4.48 -9.75
CA TYR A 39 -5.90 -5.33 -10.93
C TYR A 39 -6.69 -4.78 -12.13
N GLN A 40 -7.82 -4.11 -11.88
CA GLN A 40 -8.60 -3.47 -12.93
C GLN A 40 -7.86 -2.25 -13.51
N ARG A 41 -7.19 -1.46 -12.66
CA ARG A 41 -6.32 -0.37 -13.15
C ARG A 41 -5.20 -0.91 -14.03
N ALA A 42 -4.53 -1.98 -13.59
CA ALA A 42 -3.46 -2.60 -14.37
C ALA A 42 -3.90 -3.09 -15.76
N LYS A 43 -5.17 -3.51 -15.90
CA LYS A 43 -5.73 -3.94 -17.19
C LYS A 43 -6.11 -2.78 -18.11
N CYS A 44 -6.53 -1.66 -17.53
CA CYS A 44 -6.99 -0.49 -18.27
C CYS A 44 -5.86 0.48 -18.64
N GLU A 45 -4.67 0.32 -18.07
CA GLU A 45 -3.52 1.17 -18.37
C GLU A 45 -2.84 0.75 -19.66
N ASP A 46 -2.87 1.63 -20.65
CA ASP A 46 -2.05 1.54 -21.86
C ASP A 46 -0.87 2.52 -21.74
N PRO A 47 0.38 2.02 -21.61
CA PRO A 47 1.56 2.87 -21.51
C PRO A 47 1.76 3.82 -22.70
N ALA A 48 1.26 3.50 -23.89
CA ALA A 48 1.35 4.38 -25.06
C ALA A 48 0.38 5.56 -24.94
N ILE A 49 -0.85 5.30 -24.49
CA ILE A 49 -1.86 6.34 -24.24
C ILE A 49 -1.38 7.27 -23.13
N ILE A 50 -0.90 6.71 -22.01
CA ILE A 50 -0.39 7.48 -20.87
C ILE A 50 0.76 8.41 -21.30
N ARG A 51 1.75 7.88 -22.03
CA ARG A 51 2.88 8.68 -22.54
C ARG A 51 2.44 9.77 -23.51
N SER A 52 1.51 9.45 -24.40
CA SER A 52 1.00 10.42 -25.38
C SER A 52 0.26 11.56 -24.70
N TRP A 53 -0.50 11.25 -23.65
CA TRP A 53 -1.17 12.24 -22.81
C TRP A 53 -0.17 13.17 -22.10
N PHE A 54 0.85 12.63 -21.44
CA PHE A 54 1.87 13.47 -20.76
C PHE A 54 2.60 14.39 -21.75
N LYS A 55 2.97 13.87 -22.93
CA LYS A 55 3.61 14.68 -23.97
C LYS A 55 2.69 15.81 -24.47
N LEU A 56 1.39 15.55 -24.59
CA LEU A 56 0.41 16.58 -24.95
C LEU A 56 0.32 17.68 -23.88
N VAL A 57 0.30 17.30 -22.60
CA VAL A 57 0.26 18.23 -21.47
C VAL A 57 1.51 19.10 -21.45
N GLU A 58 2.71 18.50 -21.54
CA GLU A 58 3.98 19.24 -21.60
C GLU A 58 4.03 20.24 -22.75
N ASN A 59 3.62 19.81 -23.96
CA ASN A 59 3.56 20.70 -25.12
C ASN A 59 2.57 21.85 -24.94
N THR A 60 1.43 21.59 -24.29
CA THR A 60 0.42 22.62 -24.00
C THR A 60 0.95 23.65 -23.02
N ILE A 61 1.60 23.20 -21.93
CA ILE A 61 2.23 24.07 -20.95
C ILE A 61 3.28 24.96 -21.63
N ALA A 62 4.17 24.35 -22.43
CA ALA A 62 5.21 25.10 -23.15
C ALA A 62 4.65 26.08 -24.18
N LYS A 63 3.59 25.70 -24.91
CA LYS A 63 2.96 26.54 -25.95
C LYS A 63 2.35 27.81 -25.37
N TYR A 64 1.69 27.70 -24.21
CA TYR A 64 0.97 28.81 -23.59
C TYR A 64 1.75 29.48 -22.46
N GLY A 65 2.93 28.99 -22.10
CA GLY A 65 3.75 29.55 -21.02
C GLY A 65 3.05 29.46 -19.67
N ILE A 66 2.34 28.37 -19.40
CA ILE A 66 1.59 28.18 -18.15
C ILE A 66 2.59 28.03 -17.00
N ASP A 67 2.46 28.87 -15.97
CA ASP A 67 3.29 28.75 -14.76
C ASP A 67 2.88 27.49 -13.98
N LEU A 68 3.86 26.81 -13.38
CA LEU A 68 3.60 25.67 -12.51
C LEU A 68 2.77 26.06 -11.28
N ALA A 69 2.87 27.33 -10.83
CA ALA A 69 2.00 27.89 -9.78
C ALA A 69 0.52 27.92 -10.18
N ASP A 70 0.22 27.97 -11.47
CA ASP A 70 -1.14 28.00 -12.01
C ASP A 70 -1.70 26.59 -12.30
N ILE A 71 -0.93 25.53 -12.05
CA ILE A 71 -1.35 24.14 -12.21
C ILE A 71 -1.82 23.60 -10.86
N TYR A 72 -3.10 23.23 -10.80
CA TYR A 72 -3.71 22.68 -9.59
C TYR A 72 -4.11 21.23 -9.81
N ASN A 73 -3.66 20.35 -8.91
CA ASN A 73 -4.17 18.99 -8.82
C ASN A 73 -5.37 18.96 -7.88
N PHE A 74 -6.50 18.46 -8.38
CA PHE A 74 -7.74 18.29 -7.62
C PHE A 74 -8.05 16.80 -7.47
N ASP A 75 -8.33 16.36 -6.26
CA ASP A 75 -8.78 14.99 -6.01
C ASP A 75 -9.75 14.92 -4.83
N GLU A 76 -10.55 13.86 -4.82
CA GLU A 76 -11.49 13.54 -3.75
C GLU A 76 -10.99 12.34 -2.96
N VAL A 77 -10.93 12.48 -1.63
CA VAL A 77 -10.66 11.36 -0.73
C VAL A 77 -11.84 11.15 0.23
N GLY A 78 -12.39 9.93 0.18
CA GLY A 78 -13.40 9.47 1.11
C GLY A 78 -12.78 8.78 2.32
N PHE A 79 -13.09 9.27 3.51
CA PHE A 79 -12.75 8.66 4.79
C PHE A 79 -13.99 8.04 5.40
N LEU A 80 -13.93 6.74 5.70
CA LEU A 80 -14.97 6.10 6.51
C LEU A 80 -14.74 6.47 7.97
N MET A 81 -15.62 7.28 8.55
CA MET A 81 -15.62 7.51 9.99
C MET A 81 -15.84 6.18 10.71
N SER A 82 -15.11 5.97 11.81
CA SER A 82 -15.07 4.73 12.60
C SER A 82 -14.26 3.56 12.04
N MET A 83 -13.63 3.68 10.86
CA MET A 83 -12.64 2.70 10.44
C MET A 83 -11.34 2.93 11.22
N ILE A 84 -11.11 2.12 12.25
CA ILE A 84 -9.84 2.06 12.94
C ILE A 84 -8.82 1.49 11.95
N ALA A 85 -8.06 2.38 11.31
CA ALA A 85 -6.86 2.01 10.57
C ALA A 85 -5.95 1.21 11.51
N SER A 86 -5.10 0.35 10.94
CA SER A 86 -4.17 -0.48 11.71
C SER A 86 -3.19 0.38 12.52
N GLY A 87 -3.60 0.82 13.70
CA GLY A 87 -2.80 1.53 14.67
C GLY A 87 -2.15 0.53 15.63
N MET A 88 -0.85 0.65 15.81
CA MET A 88 -0.11 -0.12 16.81
C MET A 88 -0.53 0.36 18.21
N VAL A 89 -1.24 -0.47 18.96
CA VAL A 89 -1.60 -0.17 20.36
C VAL A 89 -0.61 -0.86 21.29
N VAL A 90 0.09 -0.09 22.12
CA VAL A 90 0.86 -0.62 23.25
C VAL A 90 -0.13 -0.84 24.39
N THR A 91 -0.29 -2.09 24.83
CA THR A 91 -1.14 -2.44 25.99
C THR A 91 -0.29 -3.10 27.07
N GLY A 92 -0.69 -2.93 28.33
CA GLY A 92 0.01 -3.50 29.48
C GLY A 92 0.09 -5.04 29.42
N ALA A 93 1.19 -5.58 29.97
CA ALA A 93 1.65 -6.96 29.80
C ALA A 93 0.66 -8.07 30.26
N GLU A 94 -0.42 -7.70 30.96
CA GLU A 94 -1.36 -8.63 31.60
C GLU A 94 -2.52 -9.09 30.71
N ARG A 95 -2.74 -8.47 29.54
CA ARG A 95 -3.84 -8.91 28.64
C ARG A 95 -3.41 -10.05 27.72
N ARG A 96 -3.72 -11.30 28.11
CA ARG A 96 -3.65 -12.48 27.23
C ARG A 96 -4.82 -12.49 26.22
N GLY A 97 -4.62 -11.85 25.07
CA GLY A 97 -5.51 -11.99 23.91
C GLY A 97 -5.43 -10.81 22.95
N ARG A 98 -5.60 -11.04 21.65
CA ARG A 98 -5.83 -9.94 20.69
C ARG A 98 -7.21 -9.35 20.98
N PRO A 99 -7.35 -8.07 21.39
CA PRO A 99 -8.66 -7.47 21.52
C PRO A 99 -9.35 -7.48 20.15
N LYS A 100 -10.55 -8.05 20.08
CA LYS A 100 -11.45 -7.82 18.94
C LYS A 100 -11.97 -6.41 19.10
N LEU A 101 -11.47 -5.49 18.28
CA LEU A 101 -12.12 -4.19 18.14
C LEU A 101 -13.44 -4.42 17.41
N VAL A 102 -14.53 -4.28 18.15
CA VAL A 102 -15.87 -4.17 17.58
C VAL A 102 -15.94 -2.80 16.92
N GLN A 103 -16.05 -2.76 15.60
CA GLN A 103 -16.36 -1.51 14.91
C GLN A 103 -17.75 -1.05 15.35
N SER A 104 -17.84 0.21 15.79
CA SER A 104 -19.12 0.89 15.90
C SER A 104 -19.77 0.91 14.51
N GLY A 105 -21.07 0.63 14.42
CA GLY A 105 -21.81 0.51 13.16
C GLY A 105 -22.05 1.83 12.41
N SER A 106 -21.37 2.92 12.78
CA SER A 106 -21.47 4.21 12.09
C SER A 106 -20.80 4.11 10.71
N ARG A 107 -21.61 4.17 9.65
CA ARG A 107 -21.18 4.16 8.23
C ARG A 107 -21.06 5.57 7.66
N GLU A 108 -20.76 6.55 8.51
CA GLU A 108 -20.62 7.94 8.08
C GLU A 108 -19.35 8.08 7.24
N TRP A 109 -19.47 8.70 6.07
CA TRP A 109 -18.35 9.01 5.20
C TRP A 109 -18.09 10.50 5.31
N ILE A 110 -16.84 10.87 5.56
CA ILE A 110 -16.36 12.24 5.33
C ILE A 110 -15.67 12.23 3.98
N THR A 111 -16.13 13.08 3.08
CA THR A 111 -15.44 13.36 1.83
C THR A 111 -14.63 14.64 2.00
N VAL A 112 -13.36 14.61 1.61
CA VAL A 112 -12.52 15.80 1.47
C VAL A 112 -12.19 15.98 0.00
N ILE A 113 -12.50 17.15 -0.54
CA ILE A 113 -12.02 17.59 -1.86
C ILE A 113 -10.81 18.47 -1.59
N GLN A 114 -9.66 18.10 -2.15
CA GLN A 114 -8.42 18.85 -2.00
C GLN A 114 -7.94 19.38 -3.35
N ALA A 115 -7.46 20.62 -3.33
CA ALA A 115 -6.72 21.24 -4.41
C ALA A 115 -5.31 21.57 -3.90
N ILE A 116 -4.28 21.35 -4.70
CA ILE A 116 -2.90 21.73 -4.38
C ILE A 116 -2.15 22.16 -5.64
N ASN A 117 -1.36 23.22 -5.54
CA ASN A 117 -0.39 23.61 -6.56
C ASN A 117 1.04 23.48 -6.00
N VAL A 118 2.03 24.04 -6.68
CA VAL A 118 3.43 23.99 -6.22
C VAL A 118 3.72 24.88 -5.01
N GLU A 119 2.83 25.82 -4.67
CA GLU A 119 2.99 26.75 -3.54
C GLU A 119 2.37 26.22 -2.24
N GLY A 120 1.40 25.31 -2.34
CA GLY A 120 0.81 24.58 -1.20
C GLY A 120 -0.70 24.59 -1.16
#